data_AF-A0A1Q3SRF4-F1
#
_entry.id   AF-A0A1Q3SRF4-F1
#
_cell.length_a   1.000
_cell.length_b   1.000
_cell.length_c   1.000
_cell.angle_alpha   90.00
_cell.angle_beta   90.00
_cell.angle_gamma   90.00
#
_symmetry.space_group_name_H-M   'P 1'
#
loop_
_entity.id
_entity.type
_entity.pdbx_description
1 polymer ?
#
loop_
_entity_poly.entity_id
_entity_poly.type
_entity_poly.pdbx_seq_one_letter_code
_entity_poly.pdbx_strand_id
1 'polypeptide(L)'
;MTEPLSPAFQQFLESLEITDRQSLESYDMPSLRALQGKERERAEQILVDRLTQTDDPRAPRAILDLKLTRAVPALRQALKIQADSTLVEVANALWGLETDPSVVSTINDVLKQGELYGRVSAAYSLRDYPKEIVTDALFEAINDEDKLVRANAAASLYQLYGLNKWESVPGRGVMLLGVRLRSNFSSVRQEALKELKAIIKGKSEGKTAEELGLTVKETPKSPQALAFMQSLVSPARVPPWDENFDLEALGKLQGEEREWAIYSLLNFLEKQDVRAVRGLAYLKTPRALQPLQQALTESQGQQDQADFAAELKSGLAKLS
;
A
#
# COMPACT_ATOMS: atom_id res chain seq x y z
N MET A 1 39.96 26.39 26.50
CA MET A 1 38.53 26.36 26.91
C MET A 1 37.74 26.04 25.67
N THR A 2 37.01 24.93 25.64
CA THR A 2 36.08 24.65 24.54
C THR A 2 34.95 25.68 24.63
N GLU A 3 34.67 26.39 23.54
CA GLU A 3 33.50 27.28 23.48
C GLU A 3 32.23 26.49 23.84
N PRO A 4 31.27 27.12 24.53
CA PRO A 4 30.00 26.48 24.85
C PRO A 4 29.27 26.13 23.55
N LEU A 5 28.69 24.93 23.51
CA LEU A 5 27.92 24.45 22.36
C LEU A 5 26.74 25.39 22.08
N SER A 6 26.51 25.70 20.81
CA SER A 6 25.36 26.51 20.41
C SER A 6 24.03 25.83 20.78
N PRO A 7 22.96 26.59 21.04
CA PRO A 7 21.64 26.02 21.28
C PRO A 7 21.17 25.10 20.14
N ALA A 8 21.46 25.45 18.88
CA ALA A 8 21.12 24.63 17.72
C ALA A 8 21.86 23.28 17.75
N PHE A 9 23.13 23.27 18.15
CA PHE A 9 23.87 22.01 18.25
C PHE A 9 23.33 21.13 19.37
N GLN A 10 22.96 21.72 20.51
CA GLN A 10 22.32 21.01 21.62
C GLN A 10 20.98 20.38 21.19
N GLN A 11 20.12 21.14 20.50
CA GLN A 11 18.85 20.64 19.97
C GLN A 11 19.03 19.49 18.97
N PHE A 12 20.02 19.59 18.08
CA PHE A 12 20.38 18.47 17.20
C PHE A 12 20.81 17.22 18.00
N LEU A 13 21.66 17.37 19.01
CA LEU A 13 22.10 16.25 19.85
C LEU A 13 20.94 15.60 20.61
N GLU A 14 20.01 16.41 21.15
CA GLU A 14 18.80 15.91 21.80
C GLU A 14 17.92 15.10 20.83
N SER A 15 17.85 15.51 19.56
CA SER A 15 17.07 14.82 18.54
C SER A 15 17.62 13.45 18.12
N LEU A 16 18.85 13.09 18.56
CA LEU A 16 19.41 11.75 18.32
C LEU A 16 18.60 10.68 19.06
N GLU A 17 18.07 11.02 20.23
CA GLU A 17 17.21 10.15 21.02
C GLU A 17 15.78 10.11 20.45
N ILE A 18 15.13 8.97 20.58
CA ILE A 18 13.71 8.81 20.22
C ILE A 18 12.90 8.98 21.50
N THR A 19 12.20 10.09 21.61
CA THR A 19 11.42 10.45 22.82
C THR A 19 9.91 10.39 22.58
N ASP A 20 9.48 10.49 21.32
CA ASP A 20 8.08 10.44 20.91
C ASP A 20 7.90 9.90 19.49
N ARG A 21 6.63 9.81 19.04
CA ARG A 21 6.31 9.32 17.69
C ARG A 21 6.86 10.24 16.59
N GLN A 22 6.96 11.53 16.82
CA GLN A 22 7.44 12.49 15.81
C GLN A 22 8.96 12.33 15.59
N SER A 23 9.70 12.07 16.67
CA SER A 23 11.15 11.84 16.64
C SER A 23 11.57 10.58 15.87
N LEU A 24 10.64 9.67 15.56
CA LEU A 24 10.88 8.50 14.70
C LEU A 24 11.12 8.89 13.23
N GLU A 25 10.59 10.02 12.78
CA GLU A 25 10.58 10.36 11.35
C GLU A 25 11.86 11.09 10.90
N SER A 26 12.39 11.99 11.75
CA SER A 26 13.55 12.82 11.44
C SER A 26 14.24 13.36 12.70
N TYR A 27 15.52 13.72 12.56
CA TYR A 27 16.22 14.58 13.53
C TYR A 27 15.64 16.02 13.51
N ASP A 28 16.15 16.89 14.40
CA ASP A 28 15.91 18.34 14.31
C ASP A 28 16.68 18.92 13.11
N MET A 29 16.07 18.78 11.92
CA MET A 29 16.61 19.27 10.66
C MET A 29 16.76 20.80 10.61
N PRO A 30 15.82 21.62 11.14
CA PRO A 30 16.02 23.06 11.26
C PRO A 30 17.32 23.42 12.00
N SER A 31 17.54 22.85 13.18
CA SER A 31 18.74 23.10 13.98
C SER A 31 20.00 22.63 13.26
N LEU A 32 19.99 21.43 12.71
CA LEU A 32 21.08 20.86 11.93
C LEU A 32 21.48 21.71 10.71
N ARG A 33 20.50 22.26 9.99
CA ARG A 33 20.75 23.15 8.83
C ARG A 33 21.30 24.52 9.23
N ALA A 34 20.98 25.00 10.44
CA ALA A 34 21.48 26.28 10.96
C ALA A 34 22.95 26.23 11.40
N LEU A 35 23.48 25.04 11.72
CA LEU A 35 24.87 24.87 12.16
C LEU A 35 25.88 25.32 11.11
N GLN A 36 27.00 25.89 11.59
CA GLN A 36 28.13 26.33 10.77
C GLN A 36 29.47 25.89 11.38
N GLY A 37 30.54 25.91 10.58
CA GLY A 37 31.90 25.63 11.02
C GLY A 37 32.05 24.27 11.73
N LYS A 38 32.79 24.25 12.84
CA LYS A 38 33.13 23.03 13.58
C LYS A 38 31.92 22.25 14.10
N GLU A 39 30.85 22.95 14.49
CA GLU A 39 29.63 22.28 14.96
C GLU A 39 28.90 21.58 13.83
N ARG A 40 28.87 22.19 12.64
CA ARG A 40 28.31 21.56 11.43
C ARG A 40 29.13 20.34 11.03
N GLU A 41 30.45 20.47 10.98
CA GLU A 41 31.36 19.35 10.67
C GLU A 41 31.15 18.18 11.64
N ARG A 42 31.01 18.49 12.94
CA ARG A 42 30.75 17.50 13.98
C ARG A 42 29.38 16.85 13.84
N ALA A 43 28.33 17.64 13.58
CA ALA A 43 26.97 17.11 13.40
C ALA A 43 26.89 16.17 12.19
N GLU A 44 27.47 16.57 11.07
CA GLU A 44 27.55 15.72 9.88
C GLU A 44 28.38 14.46 10.12
N GLN A 45 29.48 14.55 10.89
CA GLN A 45 30.26 13.37 11.24
C GLN A 45 29.45 12.39 12.09
N ILE A 46 28.63 12.88 13.04
CA ILE A 46 27.70 12.05 13.81
C ILE A 46 26.76 11.29 12.88
N LEU A 47 26.19 11.94 11.85
CA LEU A 47 25.32 11.27 10.88
C LEU A 47 26.06 10.16 10.11
N VAL A 48 27.29 10.44 9.68
CA VAL A 48 28.14 9.48 8.97
C VAL A 48 28.47 8.28 9.85
N ASP A 49 28.85 8.50 11.10
CA ASP A 49 29.20 7.44 12.04
C ASP A 49 27.99 6.53 12.30
N ARG A 50 26.79 7.12 12.46
CA ARG A 50 25.54 6.39 12.69
C ARG A 50 25.18 5.41 11.57
N LEU A 51 25.59 5.66 10.32
CA LEU A 51 25.39 4.71 9.21
C LEU A 51 25.99 3.32 9.47
N THR A 52 27.02 3.24 10.34
CA THR A 52 27.74 2.00 10.64
C THR A 52 27.58 1.53 12.08
N GLN A 53 27.15 2.42 12.97
CA GLN A 53 27.05 2.15 14.41
C GLN A 53 25.63 1.84 14.86
N THR A 54 24.62 2.19 14.07
CA THR A 54 23.19 2.05 14.41
C THR A 54 22.39 1.57 13.21
N ASP A 55 21.19 1.05 13.44
CA ASP A 55 20.20 0.72 12.42
C ASP A 55 19.20 1.86 12.18
N ASP A 56 19.57 3.11 12.50
CA ASP A 56 18.67 4.27 12.47
C ASP A 56 18.40 4.77 11.04
N PRO A 57 17.17 4.62 10.50
CA PRO A 57 16.84 5.05 9.13
C PRO A 57 16.85 6.57 8.96
N ARG A 58 16.87 7.35 10.05
CA ARG A 58 16.91 8.82 10.00
C ARG A 58 18.27 9.34 9.51
N ALA A 59 19.36 8.61 9.77
CA ALA A 59 20.71 8.99 9.34
C ALA A 59 20.87 9.13 7.82
N PRO A 60 20.59 8.09 7.00
CA PRO A 60 20.67 8.21 5.54
C PRO A 60 19.71 9.27 4.97
N ARG A 61 18.50 9.42 5.54
CA ARG A 61 17.55 10.48 5.15
C ARG A 61 18.12 11.89 5.37
N ALA A 62 18.68 12.15 6.55
CA ALA A 62 19.29 13.44 6.87
C ALA A 62 20.52 13.73 6.00
N ILE A 63 21.33 12.71 5.71
CA ILE A 63 22.48 12.81 4.79
C ILE A 63 22.03 13.23 3.39
N LEU A 64 20.96 12.62 2.86
CA LEU A 64 20.38 12.98 1.57
C LEU A 64 19.83 14.42 1.59
N ASP A 65 19.06 14.77 2.62
CA ASP A 65 18.44 16.10 2.75
C ASP A 65 19.48 17.24 2.83
N LEU A 66 20.60 16.99 3.52
CA LEU A 66 21.74 17.90 3.58
C LEU A 66 22.61 17.89 2.32
N LYS A 67 22.35 16.99 1.37
CA LYS A 67 23.16 16.74 0.17
C LYS A 67 24.63 16.47 0.51
N LEU A 68 24.87 15.67 1.56
CA LEU A 68 26.20 15.44 2.11
C LEU A 68 26.99 14.41 1.27
N THR A 69 27.53 14.85 0.13
CA THR A 69 28.26 13.98 -0.82
C THR A 69 29.48 13.28 -0.22
N ARG A 70 30.15 13.89 0.78
CA ARG A 70 31.28 13.25 1.49
C ARG A 70 30.89 11.96 2.23
N ALA A 71 29.61 11.72 2.48
CA ALA A 71 29.10 10.52 3.14
C ALA A 71 28.97 9.31 2.20
N VAL A 72 29.12 9.49 0.88
CA VAL A 72 28.96 8.41 -0.12
C VAL A 72 29.80 7.17 0.22
N PRO A 73 31.09 7.25 0.58
CA PRO A 73 31.87 6.06 0.94
C PRO A 73 31.26 5.30 2.13
N ALA A 74 30.75 6.01 3.13
CA ALA A 74 30.10 5.41 4.30
C ALA A 74 28.73 4.81 3.94
N LEU A 75 27.96 5.44 3.06
CA LEU A 75 26.70 4.87 2.55
C LEU A 75 26.96 3.57 1.77
N ARG A 76 28.02 3.51 0.94
CA ARG A 76 28.42 2.29 0.22
C ARG A 76 28.87 1.17 1.17
N GLN A 77 29.45 1.51 2.32
CA GLN A 77 29.74 0.56 3.38
C GLN A 77 28.44 0.10 4.07
N ALA A 78 27.53 1.03 4.36
CA ALA A 78 26.25 0.75 5.00
C ALA A 78 25.38 -0.22 4.20
N LEU A 79 25.40 -0.15 2.85
CA LEU A 79 24.73 -1.14 1.98
C LEU A 79 25.09 -2.61 2.27
N LYS A 80 26.24 -2.87 2.88
CA LYS A 80 26.74 -4.23 3.15
C LYS A 80 26.37 -4.77 4.53
N ILE A 81 25.92 -3.89 5.43
CA ILE A 81 25.75 -4.21 6.85
C ILE A 81 24.36 -3.87 7.38
N GLN A 82 23.64 -2.96 6.71
CA GLN A 82 22.28 -2.59 7.06
C GLN A 82 21.27 -3.56 6.46
N ALA A 83 20.08 -3.60 7.03
CA ALA A 83 18.96 -4.42 6.59
C ALA A 83 17.64 -3.63 6.52
N ASP A 84 16.64 -4.22 5.86
CA ASP A 84 15.25 -3.76 5.83
C ASP A 84 15.09 -2.26 5.54
N SER A 85 14.29 -1.56 6.35
CA SER A 85 13.94 -0.16 6.15
C SER A 85 15.17 0.74 6.09
N THR A 86 16.17 0.50 6.92
CA THR A 86 17.41 1.30 6.94
C THR A 86 18.25 1.05 5.70
N LEU A 87 18.30 -0.19 5.20
CA LEU A 87 18.94 -0.50 3.92
C LEU A 87 18.24 0.20 2.75
N VAL A 88 16.90 0.27 2.75
CA VAL A 88 16.13 1.04 1.75
C VAL A 88 16.50 2.52 1.80
N GLU A 89 16.61 3.12 2.99
CA GLU A 89 16.99 4.53 3.10
C GLU A 89 18.44 4.80 2.67
N VAL A 90 19.37 3.88 2.96
CA VAL A 90 20.75 3.97 2.44
C VAL A 90 20.76 3.94 0.91
N ALA A 91 19.97 3.03 0.30
CA ALA A 91 19.80 2.94 -1.14
C ALA A 91 19.19 4.23 -1.73
N ASN A 92 18.15 4.78 -1.09
CA ASN A 92 17.53 6.05 -1.48
C ASN A 92 18.54 7.21 -1.41
N ALA A 93 19.36 7.27 -0.36
CA ALA A 93 20.38 8.32 -0.21
C ALA A 93 21.44 8.26 -1.32
N LEU A 94 21.92 7.06 -1.67
CA LEU A 94 22.86 6.87 -2.78
C LEU A 94 22.23 7.21 -4.13
N TRP A 95 20.97 6.83 -4.36
CA TRP A 95 20.22 7.23 -5.55
C TRP A 95 20.08 8.76 -5.64
N GLY A 96 19.70 9.43 -4.57
CA GLY A 96 19.50 10.87 -4.57
C GLY A 96 20.80 11.69 -4.68
N LEU A 97 21.93 11.17 -4.20
CA LEU A 97 23.22 11.85 -4.26
C LEU A 97 23.98 11.59 -5.58
N GLU A 98 23.91 10.36 -6.12
CA GLU A 98 24.74 9.94 -7.26
C GLU A 98 23.95 9.27 -8.41
N THR A 99 22.63 9.08 -8.27
CA THR A 99 21.80 8.33 -9.23
C THR A 99 22.34 6.93 -9.49
N ASP A 100 22.86 6.26 -8.46
CA ASP A 100 23.46 4.92 -8.58
C ASP A 100 22.38 3.87 -8.89
N PRO A 101 22.30 3.33 -10.13
CA PRO A 101 21.25 2.39 -10.50
C PRO A 101 21.41 1.02 -9.84
N SER A 102 22.59 0.70 -9.30
CA SER A 102 22.82 -0.59 -8.64
C SER A 102 21.99 -0.76 -7.35
N VAL A 103 21.54 0.35 -6.75
CA VAL A 103 20.75 0.28 -5.51
C VAL A 103 19.32 -0.21 -5.74
N VAL A 104 18.83 -0.21 -6.99
CA VAL A 104 17.49 -0.69 -7.31
C VAL A 104 17.37 -2.19 -7.06
N SER A 105 18.42 -2.99 -7.34
CA SER A 105 18.39 -4.41 -6.98
C SER A 105 18.32 -4.60 -5.47
N THR A 106 19.03 -3.78 -4.69
CA THR A 106 18.97 -3.82 -3.22
C THR A 106 17.54 -3.55 -2.71
N ILE A 107 16.86 -2.53 -3.24
CA ILE A 107 15.47 -2.23 -2.85
C ILE A 107 14.53 -3.37 -3.27
N ASN A 108 14.73 -3.93 -4.46
CA ASN A 108 13.94 -5.07 -4.93
C ASN A 108 14.14 -6.31 -4.06
N ASP A 109 15.37 -6.56 -3.57
CA ASP A 109 15.65 -7.68 -2.68
C ASP A 109 14.94 -7.48 -1.34
N VAL A 110 14.98 -6.27 -0.77
CA VAL A 110 14.21 -5.94 0.44
C VAL A 110 12.71 -6.10 0.20
N LEU A 111 12.18 -5.65 -0.94
CA LEU A 111 10.77 -5.81 -1.29
C LEU A 111 10.32 -7.28 -1.33
N LYS A 112 11.20 -8.20 -1.71
CA LYS A 112 10.87 -9.63 -1.85
C LYS A 112 11.09 -10.43 -0.58
N GLN A 113 12.13 -10.10 0.18
CA GLN A 113 12.65 -10.97 1.24
C GLN A 113 12.81 -10.27 2.59
N GLY A 114 12.60 -8.96 2.64
CA GLY A 114 12.71 -8.19 3.88
C GLY A 114 11.58 -8.48 4.86
N GLU A 115 11.78 -8.00 6.08
CA GLU A 115 10.74 -7.94 7.10
C GLU A 115 9.62 -6.97 6.67
N LEU A 116 8.43 -7.12 7.26
CA LEU A 116 7.22 -6.39 6.85
C LEU A 116 7.47 -4.89 6.61
N TYR A 117 8.08 -4.20 7.58
CA TYR A 117 8.36 -2.76 7.46
C TYR A 117 9.38 -2.45 6.36
N GLY A 118 10.38 -3.31 6.16
CA GLY A 118 11.33 -3.21 5.05
C GLY A 118 10.62 -3.34 3.70
N ARG A 119 9.75 -4.34 3.54
CA ARG A 119 8.98 -4.52 2.29
C ARG A 119 8.05 -3.35 2.01
N VAL A 120 7.37 -2.84 3.04
CA VAL A 120 6.53 -1.63 2.94
C VAL A 120 7.36 -0.42 2.51
N SER A 121 8.52 -0.20 3.14
CA SER A 121 9.44 0.89 2.82
C SER A 121 9.93 0.80 1.37
N ALA A 122 10.33 -0.40 0.93
CA ALA A 122 10.77 -0.65 -0.44
C ALA A 122 9.65 -0.42 -1.46
N ALA A 123 8.45 -0.96 -1.22
CA ALA A 123 7.30 -0.75 -2.10
C ALA A 123 6.96 0.75 -2.25
N TYR A 124 7.07 1.50 -1.16
CA TYR A 124 6.85 2.94 -1.13
C TYR A 124 7.94 3.72 -1.86
N SER A 125 9.23 3.41 -1.62
CA SER A 125 10.34 4.18 -2.19
C SER A 125 10.46 4.05 -3.71
N LEU A 126 10.10 2.90 -4.28
CA LEU A 126 10.20 2.65 -5.73
C LEU A 126 9.40 3.63 -6.60
N ARG A 127 8.44 4.39 -6.04
CA ARG A 127 7.72 5.44 -6.79
C ARG A 127 8.58 6.63 -7.22
N ASP A 128 9.75 6.80 -6.60
CA ASP A 128 10.68 7.91 -6.82
C ASP A 128 11.81 7.51 -7.81
N TYR A 129 11.69 6.33 -8.42
CA TYR A 129 12.61 5.78 -9.40
C TYR A 129 11.99 5.76 -10.82
N PRO A 130 12.80 5.66 -11.89
CA PRO A 130 12.28 5.53 -13.25
C PRO A 130 11.36 4.32 -13.38
N LYS A 131 10.13 4.55 -13.84
CA LYS A 131 9.07 3.53 -13.93
C LYS A 131 9.51 2.32 -14.76
N GLU A 132 10.38 2.51 -15.76
CA GLU A 132 10.90 1.46 -16.64
C GLU A 132 11.72 0.42 -15.89
N ILE A 133 12.31 0.78 -14.74
CA ILE A 133 13.18 -0.09 -13.95
C ILE A 133 12.37 -0.82 -12.86
N VAL A 134 11.34 -0.18 -12.31
CA VAL A 134 10.69 -0.61 -11.06
C VAL A 134 9.28 -1.20 -11.23
N THR A 135 8.66 -1.03 -12.40
CA THR A 135 7.26 -1.44 -12.64
C THR A 135 7.03 -2.93 -12.38
N ASP A 136 7.94 -3.80 -12.83
CA ASP A 136 7.77 -5.24 -12.70
C ASP A 136 7.85 -5.70 -11.24
N ALA A 137 8.79 -5.14 -10.46
CA ALA A 137 8.90 -5.42 -9.03
C ALA A 137 7.64 -4.97 -8.27
N LEU A 138 7.09 -3.80 -8.61
CA LEU A 138 5.84 -3.33 -8.01
C LEU A 138 4.63 -4.19 -8.42
N PHE A 139 4.56 -4.67 -9.66
CA PHE A 139 3.51 -5.61 -10.07
C PHE A 139 3.62 -6.97 -9.36
N GLU A 140 4.83 -7.45 -9.11
CA GLU A 140 5.07 -8.65 -8.30
C GLU A 140 4.57 -8.43 -6.86
N ALA A 141 4.89 -7.29 -6.25
CA ALA A 141 4.49 -6.93 -4.89
C ALA A 141 2.97 -6.75 -4.67
N ILE A 142 2.17 -6.61 -5.73
CA ILE A 142 0.70 -6.72 -5.62
C ILE A 142 0.26 -8.13 -5.16
N ASN A 143 1.15 -9.12 -5.24
CA ASN A 143 0.89 -10.48 -4.74
C ASN A 143 1.50 -10.74 -3.36
N ASP A 144 2.11 -9.75 -2.71
CA ASP A 144 2.63 -9.89 -1.35
C ASP A 144 1.52 -10.39 -0.41
N GLU A 145 1.91 -11.22 0.54
CA GLU A 145 1.03 -11.75 1.58
C GLU A 145 0.41 -10.63 2.44
N ASP A 146 1.17 -9.55 2.67
CA ASP A 146 0.77 -8.46 3.53
C ASP A 146 0.05 -7.35 2.77
N LYS A 147 -1.10 -6.95 3.31
CA LYS A 147 -1.98 -5.95 2.70
C LYS A 147 -1.34 -4.56 2.61
N LEU A 148 -0.48 -4.18 3.55
CA LEU A 148 0.23 -2.89 3.54
C LEU A 148 1.27 -2.85 2.43
N VAL A 149 1.98 -3.95 2.17
CA VAL A 149 2.93 -4.03 1.03
C VAL A 149 2.17 -3.87 -0.29
N ARG A 150 1.08 -4.63 -0.46
CA ARG A 150 0.21 -4.50 -1.64
C ARG A 150 -0.34 -3.08 -1.83
N ALA A 151 -0.70 -2.41 -0.73
CA ALA A 151 -1.23 -1.05 -0.75
C ALA A 151 -0.20 -0.04 -1.24
N ASN A 152 1.02 -0.10 -0.69
CA ASN A 152 2.11 0.78 -1.10
C ASN A 152 2.53 0.50 -2.54
N ALA A 153 2.60 -0.77 -2.95
CA ALA A 153 2.90 -1.11 -4.34
C ALA A 153 1.88 -0.54 -5.33
N ALA A 154 0.58 -0.65 -5.02
CA ALA A 154 -0.49 -0.07 -5.84
C ALA A 154 -0.40 1.47 -5.90
N ALA A 155 -0.18 2.13 -4.76
CA ALA A 155 -0.02 3.58 -4.69
C ALA A 155 1.19 4.06 -5.51
N SER A 156 2.32 3.36 -5.41
CA SER A 156 3.54 3.65 -6.18
C SER A 156 3.30 3.51 -7.69
N LEU A 157 2.62 2.44 -8.13
CA LEU A 157 2.20 2.30 -9.53
C LEU A 157 1.29 3.45 -9.96
N TYR A 158 0.34 3.87 -9.11
CA TYR A 158 -0.54 4.98 -9.45
C TYR A 158 0.21 6.30 -9.61
N GLN A 159 1.23 6.57 -8.78
CA GLN A 159 2.08 7.75 -8.93
C GLN A 159 2.90 7.68 -10.22
N LEU A 160 3.60 6.57 -10.47
CA LEU A 160 4.46 6.38 -11.65
C LEU A 160 3.70 6.55 -12.99
N TYR A 161 2.41 6.21 -13.00
CA TYR A 161 1.56 6.31 -14.18
C TYR A 161 0.56 7.48 -14.13
N GLY A 162 0.64 8.36 -13.13
CA GLY A 162 -0.22 9.54 -12.99
C GLY A 162 -1.72 9.20 -12.91
N LEU A 163 -2.04 8.12 -12.19
CA LEU A 163 -3.39 7.62 -11.91
C LEU A 163 -3.94 8.12 -10.57
N ASN A 164 -3.08 8.58 -9.67
CA ASN A 164 -3.42 9.10 -8.33
C ASN A 164 -4.52 10.18 -8.34
N LYS A 165 -4.59 11.02 -9.37
CA LYS A 165 -5.66 12.04 -9.51
C LYS A 165 -7.07 11.47 -9.57
N TRP A 166 -7.22 10.19 -9.88
CA TRP A 166 -8.51 9.48 -9.94
C TRP A 166 -8.77 8.62 -8.69
N GLU A 167 -7.84 8.57 -7.74
CA GLU A 167 -7.97 7.74 -6.54
C GLU A 167 -9.06 8.27 -5.60
N SER A 168 -9.28 9.58 -5.58
CA SER A 168 -10.31 10.22 -4.75
C SER A 168 -11.67 10.35 -5.44
N VAL A 169 -11.82 9.92 -6.69
CA VAL A 169 -13.10 9.99 -7.41
C VAL A 169 -14.01 8.85 -6.95
N PRO A 170 -15.15 9.14 -6.31
CA PRO A 170 -16.02 8.08 -5.76
C PRO A 170 -16.74 7.30 -6.86
N GLY A 171 -16.58 5.97 -6.85
CA GLY A 171 -17.25 5.06 -7.79
C GLY A 171 -16.49 4.93 -9.12
N ARG A 172 -16.26 3.67 -9.55
CA ARG A 172 -15.41 3.20 -10.68
C ARG A 172 -14.02 3.88 -10.81
N GLY A 173 -13.20 3.40 -11.74
CA GLY A 173 -11.82 3.88 -11.93
C GLY A 173 -10.83 3.41 -10.86
N VAL A 174 -9.89 4.28 -10.50
CA VAL A 174 -8.68 3.96 -9.72
C VAL A 174 -8.99 3.60 -8.25
N MET A 175 -10.02 4.20 -7.65
CA MET A 175 -10.42 3.90 -6.26
C MET A 175 -10.85 2.42 -6.10
N LEU A 176 -11.80 1.95 -6.93
CA LEU A 176 -12.28 0.56 -6.87
C LEU A 176 -11.19 -0.43 -7.26
N LEU A 177 -10.38 -0.07 -8.26
CA LEU A 177 -9.19 -0.81 -8.64
C LEU A 177 -8.23 -0.97 -7.44
N GLY A 178 -8.01 0.11 -6.67
CA GLY A 178 -7.14 0.11 -5.50
C GLY A 178 -7.66 -0.75 -4.34
N VAL A 179 -8.99 -0.84 -4.17
CA VAL A 179 -9.59 -1.79 -3.22
C VAL A 179 -9.31 -3.23 -3.65
N ARG A 180 -9.52 -3.54 -4.93
CA ARG A 180 -9.34 -4.91 -5.46
C ARG A 180 -7.87 -5.36 -5.48
N LEU A 181 -6.92 -4.47 -5.78
CA LEU A 181 -5.49 -4.78 -5.74
C LEU A 181 -5.00 -5.16 -4.34
N ARG A 182 -5.68 -4.70 -3.28
CA ARG A 182 -5.33 -4.98 -1.88
C ARG A 182 -6.14 -6.14 -1.29
N SER A 183 -7.04 -6.74 -2.06
CA SER A 183 -7.90 -7.86 -1.64
C SER A 183 -7.09 -9.02 -1.04
N ASN A 184 -7.63 -9.72 -0.05
CA ASN A 184 -7.04 -10.96 0.47
C ASN A 184 -7.21 -12.13 -0.52
N PHE A 185 -8.25 -12.07 -1.36
CA PHE A 185 -8.46 -13.05 -2.42
C PHE A 185 -7.54 -12.82 -3.60
N SER A 186 -6.71 -13.81 -3.91
CA SER A 186 -5.73 -13.77 -4.99
C SER A 186 -6.39 -13.56 -6.36
N SER A 187 -7.53 -14.23 -6.60
CA SER A 187 -8.32 -14.10 -7.84
C SER A 187 -8.78 -12.67 -8.10
N VAL A 188 -9.28 -11.99 -7.07
CA VAL A 188 -9.70 -10.58 -7.16
C VAL A 188 -8.52 -9.67 -7.48
N ARG A 189 -7.36 -9.90 -6.84
CA ARG A 189 -6.13 -9.16 -7.13
C ARG A 189 -5.66 -9.38 -8.56
N GLN A 190 -5.69 -10.61 -9.06
CA GLN A 190 -5.25 -10.95 -10.41
C GLN A 190 -6.13 -10.32 -11.49
N GLU A 191 -7.44 -10.27 -11.29
CA GLU A 191 -8.33 -9.53 -12.20
C GLU A 191 -8.03 -8.02 -12.18
N ALA A 192 -7.81 -7.44 -11.00
CA ALA A 192 -7.47 -6.04 -10.86
C ALA A 192 -6.10 -5.71 -11.49
N LEU A 193 -5.12 -6.59 -11.34
CA LEU A 193 -3.80 -6.42 -11.94
C LEU A 193 -3.87 -6.45 -13.48
N LYS A 194 -4.70 -7.30 -14.06
CA LYS A 194 -4.97 -7.32 -15.51
C LYS A 194 -5.57 -5.99 -15.98
N GLU A 195 -6.54 -5.46 -15.24
CA GLU A 195 -7.16 -4.18 -15.52
C GLU A 195 -6.16 -3.02 -15.43
N LEU A 196 -5.35 -2.96 -14.37
CA LEU A 196 -4.30 -1.95 -14.22
C LEU A 196 -3.29 -2.00 -15.38
N LYS A 197 -2.83 -3.20 -15.77
CA LYS A 197 -1.93 -3.38 -16.92
C LYS A 197 -2.58 -2.89 -18.22
N ALA A 198 -3.87 -3.15 -18.42
CA ALA A 198 -4.60 -2.65 -19.59
C ALA A 198 -4.73 -1.12 -19.61
N ILE A 199 -4.99 -0.50 -18.45
CA ILE A 199 -5.02 0.97 -18.29
C ILE A 199 -3.66 1.57 -18.63
N ILE A 200 -2.58 1.03 -18.05
CA ILE A 200 -1.21 1.49 -18.29
C ILE A 200 -0.84 1.37 -19.77
N LYS A 201 -1.12 0.22 -20.38
CA LYS A 201 -0.89 0.00 -21.81
C LYS A 201 -1.67 1.01 -22.64
N GLY A 202 -2.97 1.16 -22.40
CA GLY A 202 -3.80 2.10 -23.15
C GLY A 202 -3.35 3.55 -23.01
N LYS A 203 -2.87 3.96 -21.82
CA LYS A 203 -2.25 5.27 -21.63
C LYS A 203 -0.98 5.45 -22.47
N SER A 204 -0.14 4.42 -22.56
CA SER A 204 1.06 4.46 -23.41
C SER A 204 0.72 4.52 -24.92
N GLU A 205 -0.46 4.02 -25.30
CA GLU A 205 -1.02 4.10 -26.65
C GLU A 205 -1.74 5.44 -26.91
N GLY A 206 -1.78 6.36 -25.95
CA GLY A 206 -2.39 7.69 -26.10
C GLY A 206 -3.90 7.75 -25.86
N LYS A 207 -4.52 6.70 -25.29
CA LYS A 207 -5.96 6.71 -24.96
C LYS A 207 -6.29 7.75 -23.90
N THR A 208 -7.48 8.36 -24.02
CA THR A 208 -7.96 9.35 -23.06
C THR A 208 -8.41 8.70 -21.74
N ALA A 209 -8.61 9.52 -20.71
CA ALA A 209 -9.10 9.02 -19.42
C ALA A 209 -10.52 8.42 -19.53
N GLU A 210 -11.34 8.95 -20.44
CA GLU A 210 -12.68 8.46 -20.76
C GLU A 210 -12.63 7.10 -21.45
N GLU A 211 -11.78 6.93 -22.46
CA GLU A 211 -11.58 5.65 -23.18
C GLU A 211 -11.05 4.55 -22.26
N LEU A 212 -10.29 4.93 -21.23
CA LEU A 212 -9.75 4.04 -20.20
C LEU A 212 -10.73 3.80 -19.04
N GLY A 213 -11.91 4.43 -19.04
CA GLY A 213 -12.90 4.31 -17.96
C GLY A 213 -12.43 4.88 -16.61
N LEU A 214 -11.48 5.82 -16.62
CA LEU A 214 -10.94 6.47 -15.43
C LEU A 214 -11.81 7.66 -14.98
N THR A 215 -12.51 8.29 -15.93
CA THR A 215 -13.50 9.32 -15.63
C THR A 215 -14.84 8.66 -15.39
N VAL A 216 -15.47 9.00 -14.28
CA VAL A 216 -16.85 8.63 -14.01
C VAL A 216 -17.68 9.90 -14.09
N LYS A 217 -18.71 9.89 -14.94
CA LYS A 217 -19.73 10.92 -14.85
C LYS A 217 -20.48 10.66 -13.56
N GLU A 218 -20.51 11.62 -12.64
CA GLU A 218 -21.31 11.50 -11.42
C GLU A 218 -22.77 11.30 -11.80
N THR A 219 -23.18 10.03 -11.87
CA THR A 219 -24.58 9.65 -11.97
C THR A 219 -25.08 9.39 -10.56
N PRO A 220 -26.18 10.05 -10.13
CA PRO A 220 -26.83 9.73 -8.87
C PRO A 220 -27.08 8.23 -8.77
N LYS A 221 -26.83 7.66 -7.58
CA LYS A 221 -27.12 6.25 -7.33
C LYS A 221 -28.60 5.98 -7.53
N SER A 222 -28.92 4.85 -8.15
CA SER A 222 -30.30 4.39 -8.26
C SER A 222 -30.91 4.19 -6.86
N PRO A 223 -32.24 4.26 -6.72
CA PRO A 223 -32.91 3.92 -5.46
C PRO A 223 -32.50 2.54 -4.93
N GLN A 224 -32.26 1.58 -5.83
CA GLN A 224 -31.80 0.24 -5.49
C GLN A 224 -30.38 0.25 -4.96
N ALA A 225 -29.46 1.00 -5.57
CA ALA A 225 -28.10 1.14 -5.06
C ALA A 225 -28.05 1.83 -3.70
N LEU A 226 -28.92 2.81 -3.46
CA LEU A 226 -29.07 3.46 -2.15
C LEU A 226 -29.63 2.49 -1.10
N ALA A 227 -30.68 1.73 -1.43
CA ALA A 227 -31.26 0.73 -0.53
C ALA A 227 -30.24 -0.36 -0.16
N PHE A 228 -29.52 -0.90 -1.16
CA PHE A 228 -28.46 -1.87 -0.90
C PHE A 228 -27.33 -1.27 -0.05
N MET A 229 -26.92 -0.03 -0.33
CA MET A 229 -25.90 0.67 0.47
C MET A 229 -26.32 0.81 1.93
N GLN A 230 -27.59 1.12 2.21
CA GLN A 230 -28.08 1.20 3.59
C GLN A 230 -27.89 -0.14 4.33
N SER A 231 -28.12 -1.28 3.64
CA SER A 231 -27.87 -2.60 4.23
C SER A 231 -26.41 -2.90 4.54
N LEU A 232 -25.46 -2.25 3.84
CA LEU A 232 -24.03 -2.41 4.10
C LEU A 232 -23.55 -1.62 5.33
N VAL A 233 -24.07 -0.42 5.54
CA VAL A 233 -23.60 0.50 6.60
C VAL A 233 -24.25 0.23 7.95
N SER A 234 -25.39 -0.46 7.95
CA SER A 234 -26.03 -0.85 9.19
C SER A 234 -25.23 -1.89 9.95
N PRO A 235 -25.25 -1.85 11.29
CA PRO A 235 -24.63 -2.87 12.11
C PRO A 235 -25.13 -4.25 11.69
N ALA A 236 -24.18 -5.18 11.48
CA ALA A 236 -24.53 -6.58 11.30
C ALA A 236 -25.36 -7.05 12.50
N ARG A 237 -26.32 -7.94 12.26
CA ARG A 237 -27.20 -8.53 13.30
C ARG A 237 -28.22 -7.56 13.91
N VAL A 238 -28.58 -6.50 13.19
CA VAL A 238 -29.74 -5.65 13.52
C VAL A 238 -30.79 -5.76 12.42
N PRO A 239 -32.07 -6.06 12.75
CA PRO A 239 -33.14 -6.09 11.78
C PRO A 239 -33.27 -4.77 11.00
N PRO A 240 -33.63 -4.80 9.70
CA PRO A 240 -34.05 -5.99 8.93
C PRO A 240 -32.90 -6.72 8.21
N TRP A 241 -31.63 -6.38 8.50
CA TRP A 241 -30.46 -6.87 7.76
C TRP A 241 -29.51 -7.71 8.62
N ASP A 242 -30.06 -8.28 9.68
CA ASP A 242 -29.38 -9.19 10.60
C ASP A 242 -29.02 -10.52 9.93
N GLU A 243 -29.90 -11.03 9.07
CA GLU A 243 -29.68 -12.29 8.36
C GLU A 243 -29.11 -12.13 6.95
N ASN A 244 -29.46 -11.05 6.25
CA ASN A 244 -29.04 -10.80 4.87
C ASN A 244 -28.86 -9.30 4.61
N PHE A 245 -28.05 -8.96 3.61
CA PHE A 245 -28.14 -7.65 2.98
C PHE A 245 -29.48 -7.49 2.25
N ASP A 246 -29.76 -6.30 1.73
CA ASP A 246 -30.96 -6.08 0.92
C ASP A 246 -30.84 -6.82 -0.44
N LEU A 247 -31.24 -8.10 -0.45
CA LEU A 247 -31.14 -8.97 -1.62
C LEU A 247 -32.09 -8.53 -2.75
N GLU A 248 -33.23 -7.92 -2.42
CA GLU A 248 -34.16 -7.42 -3.42
C GLU A 248 -33.54 -6.25 -4.19
N ALA A 249 -32.97 -5.29 -3.47
CA ALA A 249 -32.23 -4.19 -4.07
C ALA A 249 -31.01 -4.71 -4.86
N LEU A 250 -30.25 -5.63 -4.28
CA LEU A 250 -29.08 -6.27 -4.90
C LEU A 250 -29.41 -6.93 -6.25
N GLY A 251 -30.53 -7.66 -6.33
CA GLY A 251 -30.95 -8.35 -7.54
C GLY A 251 -31.37 -7.44 -8.69
N LYS A 252 -31.71 -6.19 -8.37
CA LYS A 252 -32.12 -5.17 -9.35
C LYS A 252 -30.95 -4.30 -9.84
N LEU A 253 -29.77 -4.39 -9.22
CA LEU A 253 -28.59 -3.62 -9.65
C LEU A 253 -28.10 -4.07 -11.03
N GLN A 254 -27.69 -3.11 -11.85
CA GLN A 254 -27.14 -3.35 -13.18
C GLN A 254 -25.85 -2.55 -13.39
N GLY A 255 -25.11 -2.90 -14.44
CA GLY A 255 -23.91 -2.17 -14.86
C GLY A 255 -22.93 -1.92 -13.71
N GLU A 256 -22.53 -0.66 -13.53
CA GLU A 256 -21.52 -0.27 -12.55
C GLU A 256 -21.97 -0.48 -11.09
N GLU A 257 -23.25 -0.32 -10.80
CA GLU A 257 -23.78 -0.50 -9.45
C GLU A 257 -23.74 -1.98 -9.04
N ARG A 258 -24.00 -2.89 -9.99
CA ARG A 258 -23.86 -4.33 -9.75
C ARG A 258 -22.41 -4.72 -9.50
N GLU A 259 -21.48 -4.16 -10.28
CA GLU A 259 -20.05 -4.38 -10.10
C GLU A 259 -19.57 -3.91 -8.72
N TRP A 260 -19.94 -2.69 -8.35
CA TRP A 260 -19.65 -2.13 -7.02
C TRP A 260 -20.21 -3.01 -5.89
N ALA A 261 -21.44 -3.52 -6.03
CA ALA A 261 -22.05 -4.38 -5.04
C ALA A 261 -21.32 -5.72 -4.89
N ILE A 262 -20.90 -6.36 -6.00
CA ILE A 262 -20.12 -7.59 -5.97
C ILE A 262 -18.80 -7.39 -5.19
N TYR A 263 -18.04 -6.33 -5.49
CA TYR A 263 -16.78 -6.07 -4.79
C TYR A 263 -16.99 -5.64 -3.32
N SER A 264 -18.10 -4.96 -3.02
CA SER A 264 -18.49 -4.68 -1.64
C SER A 264 -18.73 -5.99 -0.89
N LEU A 265 -19.50 -6.92 -1.44
CA LEU A 265 -19.74 -8.24 -0.85
C LEU A 265 -18.43 -9.02 -0.67
N LEU A 266 -17.51 -9.01 -1.64
CA LEU A 266 -16.20 -9.63 -1.49
C LEU A 266 -15.38 -9.02 -0.33
N ASN A 267 -15.42 -7.70 -0.15
CA ASN A 267 -14.78 -7.05 0.99
C ASN A 267 -15.44 -7.41 2.34
N PHE A 268 -16.75 -7.68 2.37
CA PHE A 268 -17.42 -8.21 3.57
C PHE A 268 -17.08 -9.70 3.80
N LEU A 269 -16.85 -10.47 2.72
CA LEU A 269 -16.38 -11.84 2.81
C LEU A 269 -15.00 -11.93 3.46
N GLU A 270 -14.09 -10.99 3.16
CA GLU A 270 -12.77 -10.88 3.84
C GLU A 270 -12.92 -10.66 5.35
N LYS A 271 -14.02 -10.07 5.80
CA LYS A 271 -14.36 -9.85 7.21
C LYS A 271 -15.17 -10.99 7.83
N GLN A 272 -15.29 -12.11 7.10
CA GLN A 272 -16.04 -13.30 7.50
C GLN A 272 -17.54 -13.03 7.74
N ASP A 273 -18.12 -12.03 7.07
CA ASP A 273 -19.55 -11.76 7.17
C ASP A 273 -20.34 -12.78 6.33
N VAL A 274 -21.09 -13.66 7.01
CA VAL A 274 -21.93 -14.69 6.37
C VAL A 274 -22.95 -14.12 5.38
N ARG A 275 -23.40 -12.88 5.58
CA ARG A 275 -24.34 -12.21 4.66
C ARG A 275 -23.73 -12.01 3.29
N ALA A 276 -22.40 -11.85 3.22
CA ALA A 276 -21.68 -11.74 1.95
C ALA A 276 -21.76 -13.04 1.15
N VAL A 277 -21.61 -14.19 1.80
CA VAL A 277 -21.74 -15.51 1.16
C VAL A 277 -23.12 -15.66 0.53
N ARG A 278 -24.17 -15.30 1.28
CA ARG A 278 -25.56 -15.36 0.82
C ARG A 278 -25.84 -14.39 -0.33
N GLY A 279 -25.35 -13.16 -0.24
CA GLY A 279 -25.47 -12.16 -1.31
C GLY A 279 -24.76 -12.56 -2.60
N LEU A 280 -23.53 -13.09 -2.50
CA LEU A 280 -22.77 -13.58 -3.66
C LEU A 280 -23.45 -14.79 -4.31
N ALA A 281 -23.97 -15.72 -3.50
CA ALA A 281 -24.72 -16.87 -3.97
C ALA A 281 -26.05 -16.47 -4.62
N TYR A 282 -26.76 -15.49 -4.06
CA TYR A 282 -27.99 -14.93 -4.62
C TYR A 282 -27.74 -14.34 -6.02
N LEU A 283 -26.63 -13.61 -6.19
CA LEU A 283 -26.23 -13.04 -7.49
C LEU A 283 -25.78 -14.06 -8.54
N LYS A 284 -25.47 -15.30 -8.11
CA LYS A 284 -24.90 -16.37 -8.96
C LYS A 284 -23.72 -15.91 -9.81
N THR A 285 -22.85 -15.07 -9.23
CA THR A 285 -21.74 -14.48 -9.97
C THR A 285 -20.54 -15.45 -9.99
N PRO A 286 -19.99 -15.80 -11.18
CA PRO A 286 -18.84 -16.70 -11.26
C PRO A 286 -17.59 -16.11 -10.59
N ARG A 287 -17.52 -14.78 -10.44
CA ARG A 287 -16.44 -14.09 -9.73
C ARG A 287 -16.37 -14.42 -8.24
N ALA A 288 -17.45 -14.96 -7.66
CA ALA A 288 -17.47 -15.37 -6.26
C ALA A 288 -16.86 -16.75 -6.04
N LEU A 289 -16.72 -17.57 -7.09
CA LEU A 289 -16.33 -18.97 -6.96
C LEU A 289 -14.95 -19.13 -6.29
N GLN A 290 -13.93 -18.51 -6.87
CA GLN A 290 -12.56 -18.60 -6.34
C GLN A 290 -12.41 -17.94 -4.96
N PRO A 291 -12.95 -16.73 -4.70
CA PRO A 291 -12.97 -16.15 -3.34
C PRO A 291 -13.61 -17.05 -2.28
N LEU A 292 -14.77 -17.66 -2.59
CA LEU A 292 -15.45 -18.56 -1.66
C LEU A 292 -14.67 -19.86 -1.43
N GLN A 293 -14.03 -20.40 -2.47
CA GLN A 293 -13.14 -21.57 -2.33
C GLN A 293 -11.93 -21.25 -1.45
N GLN A 294 -11.28 -20.10 -1.69
CA GLN A 294 -10.13 -19.66 -0.89
C GLN A 294 -10.54 -19.44 0.57
N ALA A 295 -11.63 -18.71 0.83
CA ALA A 295 -12.15 -18.50 2.18
C ALA A 295 -12.50 -19.82 2.89
N LEU A 296 -13.04 -20.80 2.14
CA LEU A 296 -13.35 -22.12 2.69
C LEU A 296 -12.09 -22.85 3.11
N THR A 297 -11.05 -22.86 2.27
CA THR A 297 -9.75 -23.44 2.63
C THR A 297 -9.13 -22.77 3.84
N GLU A 298 -9.17 -21.44 3.94
CA GLU A 298 -8.63 -20.68 5.07
C GLU A 298 -9.39 -20.94 6.38
N SER A 299 -10.70 -21.20 6.30
CA SER A 299 -11.54 -21.49 7.47
C SER A 299 -11.44 -22.93 7.98
N GLN A 300 -10.96 -23.86 7.16
CA GLN A 300 -10.85 -25.27 7.55
C GLN A 300 -9.80 -25.44 8.65
N GLY A 301 -10.22 -25.99 9.79
CA GLY A 301 -9.35 -26.25 10.94
C GLY A 301 -9.46 -25.23 12.08
N GLN A 302 -10.25 -24.18 11.91
CA GLN A 302 -10.53 -23.19 12.96
C GLN A 302 -11.87 -23.55 13.66
N GLN A 303 -11.79 -23.98 14.92
CA GLN A 303 -12.93 -24.53 15.68
C GLN A 303 -14.08 -23.53 15.85
N ASP A 304 -13.77 -22.24 15.85
CA ASP A 304 -14.67 -21.10 15.96
C ASP A 304 -15.30 -20.67 14.62
N GLN A 305 -14.90 -21.28 13.50
CA GLN A 305 -15.38 -20.91 12.16
C GLN A 305 -16.29 -21.96 11.50
N ALA A 306 -16.80 -22.93 12.26
CA ALA A 306 -17.65 -24.00 11.74
C ALA A 306 -18.90 -23.48 11.00
N ASP A 307 -19.57 -22.48 11.55
CA ASP A 307 -20.78 -21.88 10.97
C ASP A 307 -20.46 -21.13 9.66
N PHE A 308 -19.35 -20.38 9.64
CA PHE A 308 -18.90 -19.68 8.43
C PHE A 308 -18.52 -20.67 7.33
N ALA A 309 -17.81 -21.75 7.66
CA ALA A 309 -17.46 -22.81 6.72
C ALA A 309 -18.70 -23.54 6.17
N ALA A 310 -19.74 -23.74 6.98
CA ALA A 310 -21.01 -24.31 6.53
C ALA A 310 -21.73 -23.39 5.53
N GLU A 311 -21.78 -22.08 5.82
CA GLU A 311 -22.33 -21.07 4.90
C GLU A 311 -21.54 -21.02 3.59
N LEU A 312 -20.20 -21.05 3.64
CA LEU A 312 -19.34 -21.08 2.45
C LEU A 312 -19.65 -22.28 1.54
N LYS A 313 -19.80 -23.48 2.12
CA LYS A 313 -20.20 -24.69 1.37
C LYS A 313 -21.58 -24.53 0.72
N SER A 314 -22.54 -23.99 1.46
CA SER A 314 -23.89 -23.71 0.96
C SER A 314 -23.86 -22.69 -0.20
N GLY A 315 -23.06 -21.62 -0.07
CA GLY A 315 -22.85 -20.63 -1.12
C GLY A 315 -22.24 -21.24 -2.37
N LEU A 316 -21.18 -22.04 -2.24
CA LEU A 316 -20.52 -22.72 -3.36
C LEU A 316 -21.47 -23.68 -4.10
N ALA A 317 -22.30 -24.43 -3.37
CA ALA A 317 -23.28 -25.34 -3.95
C ALA A 317 -24.33 -24.60 -4.81
N LYS A 318 -24.62 -23.33 -4.50
CA LYS A 318 -25.53 -22.49 -5.30
C LYS A 318 -24.89 -21.87 -6.54
N LEU A 319 -23.56 -21.90 -6.63
CA LEU A 319 -22.78 -21.40 -7.78
C LEU A 319 -22.36 -22.51 -8.76
N SER A 320 -22.47 -23.77 -8.34
CA SER A 320 -22.21 -24.98 -9.16
C SER A 320 -23.44 -25.31 -10.01
#